data_AF-A0AAW8FRY6-F1
#
_entry.id   AF-A0AAW8FRY6-F1
#
_cell.length_a   1.000
_cell.length_b   1.000
_cell.length_c   1.000
_cell.angle_alpha   90.00
_cell.angle_beta   90.00
_cell.angle_gamma   90.00
#
_symmetry.space_group_name_H-M   'P 1'
#
loop_
_entity.id
_entity.type
_entity.pdbx_description
1 polymer ?
#
loop_
_entity_poly.entity_id
_entity_poly.type
_entity_poly.pdbx_seq_one_letter_code
_entity_poly.pdbx_strand_id
1 'polypeptide(L)'
;MTSNHPDNSDIRHRTPQERAQRGKADQSVPAPFAGADDHGTQGERVVSGRRLMQATSDIFLGWERVEGIDGRRRDFFVRQLRDWKGIAVPEAMAPAGMRTFGELCGATPARAHARSGDRIAIVAYLGGGDCFDRALVTFAERYADQNEKDHQALVDAVRTGRVTAQAA
;
A
#
# COMPACT_ATOMS: atom_id res chain seq x y z
N MET A 1 -24.36 -5.63 -10.68
CA MET A 1 -25.27 -4.92 -9.76
C MET A 1 -25.09 -5.51 -8.37
N THR A 2 -24.26 -4.90 -7.53
CA THR A 2 -24.23 -5.20 -6.09
C THR A 2 -23.79 -3.93 -5.36
N SER A 3 -24.79 -3.19 -4.90
CA SER A 3 -24.70 -2.23 -3.80
C SER A 3 -24.38 -3.01 -2.53
N ASN A 4 -23.31 -2.62 -1.82
CA ASN A 4 -23.18 -2.87 -0.39
C ASN A 4 -22.40 -1.69 0.20
N HIS A 5 -23.06 -0.54 0.27
CA HIS A 5 -22.70 0.53 1.18
C HIS A 5 -23.96 0.85 2.01
N PRO A 6 -23.85 0.96 3.35
CA PRO A 6 -24.99 1.16 4.24
C PRO A 6 -25.58 2.57 4.16
N ASP A 7 -25.04 3.44 3.30
CA ASP A 7 -25.61 4.75 3.00
C ASP A 7 -25.80 4.89 1.49
N ASN A 8 -27.00 5.28 1.10
CA ASN A 8 -27.48 5.40 -0.28
C ASN A 8 -26.86 6.61 -1.00
N SER A 9 -25.59 6.89 -0.73
CA SER A 9 -24.79 7.86 -1.46
C SER A 9 -24.54 7.30 -2.86
N ASP A 10 -25.18 7.94 -3.84
CA ASP A 10 -25.01 7.68 -5.26
C ASP A 10 -23.50 7.61 -5.60
N ILE A 11 -23.01 6.42 -5.96
CA ILE A 11 -21.63 6.24 -6.42
C ILE A 11 -21.57 6.78 -7.84
N ARG A 12 -21.56 8.10 -7.97
CA ARG A 12 -21.32 8.77 -9.25
C ARG A 12 -19.95 8.34 -9.76
N HIS A 13 -19.91 7.85 -11.00
CA HIS A 13 -18.65 7.64 -11.69
C HIS A 13 -17.88 8.96 -11.77
N ARG A 14 -16.67 9.00 -11.20
CA ARG A 14 -15.83 10.19 -11.27
C ARG A 14 -15.25 10.35 -12.67
N THR A 15 -15.22 11.58 -13.15
CA THR A 15 -14.54 11.93 -14.39
C THR A 15 -13.05 11.59 -14.31
N PRO A 16 -12.36 11.45 -15.46
CA PRO A 16 -10.92 11.21 -15.45
C PRO A 16 -10.11 12.23 -14.64
N GLN A 17 -10.55 13.49 -14.64
CA GLN A 17 -9.94 14.60 -13.91
C GLN A 17 -10.16 14.47 -12.40
N GLU A 18 -11.37 14.13 -11.97
CA GLU A 18 -11.71 13.90 -10.54
C GLU A 18 -11.02 12.66 -9.96
N ARG A 19 -10.56 11.74 -10.82
CA ARG A 19 -9.78 10.57 -10.43
C ARG A 19 -8.28 10.81 -10.45
N ALA A 20 -7.82 11.93 -11.03
CA ALA A 20 -6.41 12.27 -11.04
C ALA A 20 -5.95 12.61 -9.62
N GLN A 21 -4.88 11.96 -9.19
CA GLN A 21 -4.28 12.19 -7.88
C GLN A 21 -2.79 12.43 -8.05
N ARG A 22 -2.32 13.43 -7.32
CA ARG A 22 -0.91 13.76 -7.18
C ARG A 22 -0.44 13.42 -5.78
N GLY A 23 0.57 12.57 -5.67
CA GLY A 23 1.21 12.24 -4.41
C GLY A 23 2.62 12.85 -4.36
N LYS A 24 2.97 13.45 -3.23
CA LYS A 24 4.35 13.90 -2.99
C LYS A 24 5.26 12.67 -2.86
N ALA A 25 6.41 12.69 -3.51
CA ALA A 25 7.42 11.66 -3.43
C ALA A 25 8.64 12.23 -2.68
N ASP A 26 8.78 11.86 -1.42
CA ASP A 26 9.97 12.18 -0.63
C ASP A 26 10.98 11.03 -0.66
N GLN A 27 12.15 11.26 -0.05
CA GLN A 27 13.13 10.22 0.14
C GLN A 27 12.52 9.04 0.90
N SER A 28 12.71 7.84 0.34
CA SER A 28 12.25 6.61 0.97
C SER A 28 12.97 6.41 2.30
N VAL A 29 12.26 6.02 3.35
CA VAL A 29 12.86 5.69 4.66
C VAL A 29 14.02 4.68 4.54
N PRO A 30 13.92 3.59 3.77
CA PRO A 30 15.03 2.66 3.57
C PRO A 30 16.14 3.15 2.62
N ALA A 31 16.02 4.32 1.98
CA ALA A 31 17.00 4.80 0.99
C ALA A 31 18.46 4.79 1.50
N PRO A 32 18.77 5.15 2.77
CA PRO A 32 20.14 5.08 3.28
C PRO A 32 20.74 3.67 3.33
N PHE A 33 19.91 2.61 3.25
CA PHE A 33 20.31 1.22 3.37
C PHE A 33 20.19 0.44 2.06
N ALA A 34 19.61 1.05 1.01
CA ALA A 34 19.23 0.36 -0.22
C ALA A 34 20.30 0.45 -1.33
N GLY A 35 21.45 1.07 -1.07
CA GLY A 35 22.48 1.34 -2.08
C GLY A 35 22.17 2.58 -2.92
N ALA A 36 22.83 2.71 -4.07
CA ALA A 36 22.66 3.86 -4.96
C ALA A 36 21.26 3.87 -5.58
N ASP A 37 20.65 5.06 -5.67
CA ASP A 37 19.37 5.30 -6.35
C ASP A 37 19.67 5.88 -7.74
N ASP A 38 19.48 5.09 -8.79
CA ASP A 38 19.77 5.50 -10.18
C ASP A 38 18.67 6.38 -10.79
N HIS A 39 17.58 6.65 -10.04
CA HIS A 39 16.47 7.47 -10.54
C HIS A 39 16.79 8.98 -10.41
N GLY A 40 16.47 9.76 -11.44
CA GLY A 40 16.72 11.20 -11.44
C GLY A 40 15.81 11.99 -10.49
N THR A 41 14.66 11.41 -10.10
CA THR A 41 13.71 11.99 -9.15
C THR A 41 13.06 10.94 -8.24
N GLN A 42 12.56 11.38 -7.10
CA GLN A 42 11.83 10.50 -6.17
C GLN A 42 10.49 10.04 -6.76
N GLY A 43 9.86 10.89 -7.57
CA GLY A 43 8.64 10.56 -8.30
C GLY A 43 8.89 9.44 -9.33
N GLU A 44 10.01 9.52 -10.04
CA GLU A 44 10.45 8.49 -10.98
C GLU A 44 10.64 7.15 -10.28
N ARG A 45 11.36 7.10 -9.15
CA ARG A 45 11.53 5.87 -8.36
C ARG A 45 10.20 5.22 -8.01
N VAL A 46 9.22 6.01 -7.51
CA VAL A 46 7.89 5.51 -7.14
C VAL A 46 7.17 4.92 -8.37
N VAL A 47 7.21 5.62 -9.50
CA VAL A 47 6.55 5.18 -10.74
C VAL A 47 7.21 3.93 -11.32
N SER A 48 8.54 3.89 -11.37
CA SER A 48 9.32 2.74 -11.84
C SER A 48 9.02 1.51 -10.99
N GLY A 49 9.09 1.62 -9.67
CA GLY A 49 8.73 0.52 -8.76
C GLY A 49 7.29 0.03 -8.98
N ARG A 50 6.34 0.96 -9.15
CA ARG A 50 4.95 0.61 -9.41
C ARG A 50 4.76 -0.11 -10.75
N ARG A 51 5.46 0.31 -11.81
CA ARG A 51 5.42 -0.36 -13.13
C ARG A 51 6.04 -1.76 -13.09
N LEU A 52 7.10 -1.96 -12.30
CA LEU A 52 7.74 -3.27 -12.12
C LEU A 52 6.81 -4.26 -11.40
N MET A 53 6.26 -3.83 -10.26
CA MET A 53 5.45 -4.68 -9.37
C MET A 53 4.03 -4.94 -9.91
N GLN A 54 3.38 -3.90 -10.45
CA GLN A 54 1.96 -4.00 -10.83
C GLN A 54 1.80 -4.62 -12.22
N ALA A 55 0.96 -5.65 -12.31
CA ALA A 55 0.62 -6.26 -13.60
C ALA A 55 -0.14 -5.32 -14.53
N THR A 56 -0.86 -4.34 -13.98
CA THR A 56 -1.56 -3.32 -14.76
C THR A 56 -1.28 -1.95 -14.15
N SER A 57 -0.49 -1.14 -14.86
CA SER A 57 -0.27 0.25 -14.51
C SER A 57 -1.42 1.12 -15.00
N ASP A 58 -1.53 2.31 -14.41
CA ASP A 58 -2.41 3.35 -14.89
C ASP A 58 -1.80 4.04 -16.13
N ILE A 59 -2.60 4.38 -17.15
CA ILE A 59 -2.09 5.07 -18.35
C ILE A 59 -1.55 6.48 -18.01
N PHE A 60 -2.07 7.10 -16.96
CA PHE A 60 -1.61 8.39 -16.43
C PHE A 60 -0.57 8.22 -15.31
N LEU A 61 0.01 7.03 -15.14
CA LEU A 61 1.09 6.83 -14.18
C LEU A 61 2.38 7.49 -14.68
N GLY A 62 2.66 8.67 -14.14
CA GLY A 62 3.84 9.48 -14.47
C GLY A 62 4.39 10.20 -13.24
N TRP A 63 5.50 10.92 -13.42
CA TRP A 63 6.14 11.71 -12.38
C TRP A 63 6.50 13.09 -12.90
N GLU A 64 6.67 14.02 -11.97
CA GLU A 64 7.01 15.40 -12.28
C GLU A 64 7.77 16.02 -11.10
N ARG A 65 8.73 16.89 -11.40
CA ARG A 65 9.39 17.76 -10.43
C ARG A 65 8.86 19.18 -10.62
N VAL A 66 8.37 19.79 -9.55
CA VAL A 66 7.81 21.14 -9.59
C VAL A 66 8.47 22.04 -8.57
N GLU A 67 8.70 23.29 -8.95
CA GLU A 67 9.12 24.37 -8.06
C GLU A 67 7.89 24.97 -7.38
N GLY A 68 7.84 24.92 -6.05
CA GLY A 68 6.75 25.48 -5.27
C GLY A 68 6.78 27.01 -5.23
N ILE A 69 5.67 27.62 -4.81
CA ILE A 69 5.57 29.07 -4.57
C ILE A 69 6.55 29.60 -3.53
N ASP A 70 7.12 28.70 -2.72
CA ASP A 70 8.16 28.95 -1.73
C ASP A 70 9.59 28.75 -2.29
N GLY A 71 9.74 28.59 -3.61
CA GLY A 71 11.01 28.34 -4.29
C GLY A 71 11.57 26.93 -4.08
N ARG A 72 10.88 26.05 -3.36
CA ARG A 72 11.38 24.70 -3.06
C ARG A 72 10.94 23.70 -4.12
N ARG A 73 11.91 22.97 -4.68
CA ARG A 73 11.65 21.85 -5.60
C ARG A 73 11.07 20.66 -4.84
N ARG A 74 10.04 20.05 -5.41
CA ARG A 74 9.35 18.88 -4.87
C ARG A 74 9.08 17.90 -5.99
N ASP A 75 9.28 16.62 -5.69
CA ASP A 75 9.00 15.52 -6.61
C ASP A 75 7.60 14.97 -6.33
N PHE A 76 6.89 14.64 -7.40
CA PHE A 76 5.54 14.11 -7.35
C PHE A 76 5.39 12.94 -8.30
N PHE A 77 4.47 12.04 -7.95
CA PHE A 77 3.92 11.08 -8.89
C PHE A 77 2.44 11.38 -9.13
N VAL A 78 1.99 11.10 -10.34
CA VAL A 78 0.62 11.29 -10.79
C VAL A 78 0.04 9.92 -11.11
N ARG A 79 -1.23 9.71 -10.78
CA ARG A 79 -1.98 8.50 -11.11
C ARG A 79 -3.45 8.81 -11.28
N GLN A 80 -4.16 7.96 -12.01
CA GLN A 80 -5.60 7.87 -11.88
C GLN A 80 -5.96 6.85 -10.79
N LEU A 81 -6.96 7.15 -9.97
CA LEU A 81 -7.55 6.18 -9.06
C LEU A 81 -8.48 5.24 -9.83
N ARG A 82 -8.53 3.97 -9.43
CA ARG A 82 -9.59 3.06 -9.83
C ARG A 82 -10.75 3.26 -8.87
N ASP A 83 -11.95 3.49 -9.40
CA ASP A 83 -13.15 3.78 -8.60
C ASP A 83 -13.77 2.56 -7.95
N TRP A 84 -13.16 1.37 -8.09
CA TRP A 84 -13.61 0.21 -7.33
C TRP A 84 -13.08 0.28 -5.90
N LYS A 85 -13.95 0.70 -4.98
CA LYS A 85 -13.74 0.55 -3.54
C LYS A 85 -14.54 -0.66 -3.06
N GLY A 86 -13.99 -1.85 -3.26
CA GLY A 86 -14.46 -3.05 -2.56
C GLY A 86 -13.64 -3.19 -1.28
N ILE A 87 -14.30 -3.19 -0.11
CA ILE A 87 -13.64 -3.48 1.16
C ILE A 87 -13.98 -4.93 1.50
N ALA A 88 -12.96 -5.77 1.64
CA ALA A 88 -13.13 -7.07 2.25
C ALA A 88 -13.41 -6.85 3.75
N VAL A 89 -14.40 -7.57 4.29
CA VAL A 89 -14.72 -7.58 5.73
C VAL A 89 -14.43 -8.98 6.25
N PRO A 90 -13.16 -9.30 6.60
CA PRO A 90 -12.75 -10.65 6.97
C PRO A 90 -13.56 -11.23 8.14
N GLU A 91 -13.99 -10.38 9.07
CA GLU A 91 -14.73 -10.74 10.28
C GLU A 91 -16.12 -11.32 9.97
N ALA A 92 -16.67 -10.99 8.79
CA ALA A 92 -17.95 -11.49 8.30
C ALA A 92 -17.82 -12.67 7.32
N MET A 93 -16.59 -13.11 7.00
CA MET A 93 -16.38 -14.19 6.04
C MET A 93 -16.58 -15.56 6.68
N ALA A 94 -17.26 -16.45 5.98
CA ALA A 94 -17.22 -17.87 6.31
C ALA A 94 -15.77 -18.41 6.20
N PRO A 95 -15.36 -19.42 6.99
CA PRO A 95 -13.98 -19.89 7.02
C PRO A 95 -13.37 -20.25 5.65
N ALA A 96 -14.18 -20.85 4.76
CA ALA A 96 -13.74 -21.16 3.40
C ALA A 96 -13.42 -19.90 2.58
N GLY A 97 -14.29 -18.88 2.66
CA GLY A 97 -14.07 -17.59 1.99
C GLY A 97 -12.86 -16.85 2.55
N MET A 98 -12.67 -16.88 3.88
CA MET A 98 -11.49 -16.30 4.53
C MET A 98 -10.19 -16.96 4.06
N ARG A 99 -10.18 -18.29 3.87
CA ARG A 99 -9.02 -19.00 3.32
C ARG A 99 -8.69 -18.55 1.90
N THR A 100 -9.68 -18.54 1.00
CA THR A 100 -9.47 -18.06 -0.38
C THR A 100 -9.00 -16.61 -0.41
N PHE A 101 -9.55 -15.75 0.46
CA PHE A 101 -9.11 -14.37 0.58
C PHE A 101 -7.65 -14.26 1.03
N GLY A 102 -7.25 -15.04 2.04
CA GLY A 102 -5.86 -15.14 2.50
C GLY A 102 -4.89 -15.58 1.40
N GLU A 103 -5.26 -16.59 0.61
CA GLU A 103 -4.47 -17.07 -0.53
C GLU A 103 -4.26 -15.97 -1.59
N LEU A 104 -5.30 -15.21 -1.92
CA LEU A 104 -5.21 -14.08 -2.86
C LEU A 104 -4.31 -12.95 -2.31
N CYS A 105 -4.46 -12.65 -1.03
CA CYS A 105 -3.67 -11.64 -0.32
C CYS A 105 -2.19 -12.04 -0.22
N GLY A 106 -1.86 -13.33 -0.11
CA GLY A 106 -0.48 -13.82 -0.14
C GLY A 106 0.11 -13.89 -1.54
N ALA A 107 -0.65 -14.38 -2.52
CA ALA A 107 -0.18 -14.57 -3.89
C ALA A 107 0.15 -13.24 -4.61
N THR A 108 -0.61 -12.18 -4.32
CA THR A 108 -0.44 -10.86 -4.96
C THR A 108 0.94 -10.22 -4.67
N PRO A 109 1.36 -10.00 -3.42
CA PRO A 109 2.69 -9.49 -3.10
C PRO A 109 3.79 -10.49 -3.45
N ALA A 110 3.58 -11.81 -3.29
CA ALA A 110 4.56 -12.82 -3.72
C ALA A 110 4.90 -12.68 -5.21
N ARG A 111 3.88 -12.48 -6.07
CA ARG A 111 4.07 -12.23 -7.49
C ARG A 111 4.80 -10.90 -7.76
N ALA A 112 4.49 -9.86 -7.00
CA ALA A 112 5.19 -8.58 -7.13
C ALA A 112 6.68 -8.73 -6.80
N HIS A 113 7.02 -9.37 -5.68
CA HIS A 113 8.39 -9.64 -5.27
C HIS A 113 9.16 -10.49 -6.28
N ALA A 114 8.54 -11.57 -6.79
CA ALA A 114 9.15 -12.42 -7.81
C ALA A 114 9.38 -11.69 -9.16
N ARG A 115 8.61 -10.64 -9.45
CA ARG A 115 8.77 -9.81 -10.65
C ARG A 115 9.82 -8.72 -10.50
N SER A 116 9.88 -8.09 -9.33
CA SER A 116 10.77 -6.95 -9.09
C SER A 116 12.12 -7.33 -8.47
N GLY A 117 12.26 -8.57 -7.99
CA GLY A 117 13.50 -9.10 -7.40
C GLY A 117 14.00 -10.36 -8.10
N ASP A 118 15.05 -10.96 -7.54
CA ASP A 118 15.58 -12.24 -8.02
C ASP A 118 14.75 -13.41 -7.48
N ARG A 119 13.83 -13.91 -8.30
CA ARG A 119 12.97 -15.05 -7.94
C ARG A 119 13.75 -16.32 -7.58
N ILE A 120 14.93 -16.53 -8.17
CA ILE A 120 15.74 -17.72 -7.88
C ILE A 120 16.38 -17.56 -6.50
N ALA A 121 16.95 -16.39 -6.21
CA ALA A 121 17.49 -16.10 -4.90
C ALA A 121 16.42 -16.16 -3.80
N ILE A 122 15.21 -15.64 -4.07
CA ILE A 122 14.07 -15.71 -3.14
C ILE A 122 13.71 -17.16 -2.85
N VAL A 123 13.49 -17.99 -3.88
CA VAL A 123 13.13 -19.41 -3.68
C VAL A 123 14.24 -20.17 -2.97
N ALA A 124 15.51 -19.92 -3.32
CA ALA A 124 16.65 -20.55 -2.67
C ALA A 124 16.75 -20.17 -1.18
N TYR A 125 16.47 -18.91 -0.84
CA TYR A 125 16.46 -18.44 0.54
C TYR A 125 15.32 -19.05 1.37
N LEU A 126 14.12 -19.14 0.79
CA LEU A 126 12.96 -19.75 1.46
C LEU A 126 13.13 -21.26 1.65
N GLY A 127 13.79 -21.94 0.70
CA GLY A 127 13.96 -23.38 0.71
C GLY A 127 12.65 -24.14 0.46
N GLY A 128 12.63 -25.42 0.82
CA GLY A 128 11.45 -26.30 0.65
C GLY A 128 10.73 -26.67 1.94
N GLY A 129 11.12 -26.08 3.07
CA GLY A 129 10.51 -26.33 4.38
C GLY A 129 9.45 -25.29 4.75
N ASP A 130 8.81 -25.48 5.90
CA ASP A 130 7.74 -24.62 6.42
C ASP A 130 8.24 -23.50 7.37
N CYS A 131 9.57 -23.33 7.47
CA CYS A 131 10.19 -22.39 8.41
C CYS A 131 9.72 -20.95 8.19
N PHE A 132 9.68 -20.51 6.92
CA PHE A 132 9.19 -19.19 6.57
C PHE A 132 7.70 -19.03 6.88
N ASP A 133 6.89 -20.04 6.56
CA ASP A 133 5.45 -20.00 6.80
C ASP A 133 5.14 -19.84 8.29
N ARG A 134 5.83 -20.62 9.14
CA ARG A 134 5.71 -20.53 10.60
C ARG A 134 6.18 -19.18 11.14
N ALA A 135 7.29 -18.66 10.61
CA ALA A 135 7.80 -17.34 11.00
C ALA A 135 6.80 -16.24 10.63
N LEU A 136 6.16 -16.33 9.46
CA LEU A 136 5.17 -15.36 8.99
C LEU A 136 3.90 -15.40 9.86
N VAL A 137 3.44 -16.58 10.26
CA VAL A 137 2.31 -16.72 11.20
C VAL A 137 2.64 -16.08 12.55
N THR A 138 3.82 -16.40 13.12
CA THR A 138 4.26 -15.81 14.39
C THR A 138 4.41 -14.29 14.30
N PHE A 139 4.93 -13.79 13.17
CA PHE A 139 5.01 -12.35 12.92
C PHE A 139 3.62 -11.72 12.85
N ALA A 140 2.68 -12.32 12.13
CA ALA A 140 1.33 -11.80 11.96
C ALA A 140 0.59 -11.68 13.30
N GLU A 141 0.67 -12.70 14.16
CA GLU A 141 0.08 -12.67 15.51
C GLU A 141 0.68 -11.55 16.36
N ARG A 142 2.02 -11.47 16.42
CA ARG A 142 2.71 -10.42 17.18
C ARG A 142 2.43 -9.02 16.65
N TYR A 143 2.30 -8.87 15.34
CA TYR A 143 2.00 -7.60 14.71
C TYR A 143 0.54 -7.19 14.97
N ALA A 144 -0.39 -8.14 15.04
CA ALA A 144 -1.77 -7.86 15.47
C ALA A 144 -1.80 -7.33 16.92
N ASP A 145 -1.09 -7.97 17.84
CA ASP A 145 -0.96 -7.49 19.22
C ASP A 145 -0.33 -6.10 19.29
N GLN A 146 0.68 -5.84 18.45
CA GLN A 146 1.32 -4.52 18.39
C GLN A 146 0.37 -3.45 17.87
N ASN A 147 -0.41 -3.75 16.83
CA ASN A 147 -1.41 -2.82 16.29
C ASN A 147 -2.48 -2.48 17.33
N GLU A 148 -2.93 -3.45 18.14
CA GLU A 148 -3.89 -3.19 19.22
C GLU A 148 -3.30 -2.24 20.28
N LYS A 149 -2.05 -2.49 20.69
CA LYS A 149 -1.33 -1.61 21.64
C LYS A 149 -1.13 -0.21 21.08
N ASP A 150 -0.76 -0.09 19.82
CA ASP A 150 -0.53 1.20 19.15
C ASP A 150 -1.84 1.99 19.03
N HIS A 151 -2.94 1.31 18.69
CA HIS A 151 -4.27 1.91 18.69
C HIS A 151 -4.65 2.41 20.08
N GLN A 152 -4.46 1.60 21.11
CA GLN A 152 -4.75 2.00 22.50
C GLN A 152 -3.89 3.20 22.93
N ALA A 153 -2.60 3.21 22.58
CA ALA A 153 -1.69 4.32 22.86
C ALA A 153 -2.12 5.62 22.15
N LEU A 154 -2.65 5.51 20.91
CA LEU A 154 -3.23 6.65 20.20
C LEU A 154 -4.47 7.17 20.91
N VAL A 155 -5.39 6.29 21.30
CA VAL A 155 -6.61 6.65 22.06
C VAL A 155 -6.25 7.35 23.37
N ASP A 156 -5.25 6.84 24.10
CA ASP A 156 -4.78 7.44 25.34
C ASP A 156 -4.11 8.81 25.12
N ALA A 157 -3.33 8.96 24.05
CA ALA A 157 -2.74 10.24 23.69
C ALA A 157 -3.80 11.29 23.33
N VAL A 158 -4.92 10.87 22.73
CA VAL A 158 -6.07 11.75 22.48
C VAL A 158 -6.76 12.13 23.77
N ARG A 159 -7.07 11.14 24.62
CA ARG A 159 -7.71 11.35 25.92
C ARG A 159 -6.93 12.28 26.85
N THR A 160 -5.60 12.19 26.82
CA THR A 160 -4.70 13.03 27.62
C THR A 160 -4.38 14.39 26.99
N GLY A 161 -4.89 14.68 25.79
CA GLY A 161 -4.66 15.93 25.08
C GLY A 161 -3.27 16.07 24.45
N ARG A 162 -2.47 15.00 24.43
CA ARG A 162 -1.16 14.98 23.73
C ARG A 162 -1.33 15.03 22.21
N VAL A 163 -2.43 14.47 21.71
CA VAL A 163 -2.79 14.46 20.28
C VAL A 163 -4.21 15.00 20.13
N THR A 164 -4.40 15.96 19.24
CA THR A 164 -5.74 16.46 18.90
C THR A 164 -6.41 15.53 17.89
N ALA A 165 -7.56 14.97 18.24
CA ALA A 165 -8.41 14.27 17.29
C ALA A 165 -9.46 15.24 16.70
N GLN A 166 -9.75 15.09 15.42
CA GLN A 166 -10.85 15.78 14.72
C GLN A 166 -11.76 14.73 14.09
N ALA A 167 -13.07 14.98 14.12
CA ALA A 167 -14.00 14.18 13.31
C ALA A 167 -13.71 14.43 11.83
N ALA A 168 -13.78 13.37 11.03
CA ALA A 168 -13.60 13.41 9.58
C ALA A 168 -14.82 14.01 8.88
#